data_AF-A0A7S3TVP0-F1
#
_entry.id   AF-A0A7S3TVP0-F1
#
_cell.length_a   1.000
_cell.length_b   1.000
_cell.length_c   1.000
_cell.angle_alpha   90.00
_cell.angle_beta   90.00
_cell.angle_gamma   90.00
#
_symmetry.space_group_name_H-M   'P 1'
#
loop_
_entity.id
_entity.type
_entity.pdbx_description
1 polymer ?
#
loop_
_entity_poly.entity_id
_entity_poly.type
_entity_poly.pdbx_seq_one_letter_code
_entity_poly.pdbx_strand_id
1 'polypeptide(L)'
;LRRLIDEPLLRGVSHVIVDEAHERSEDGDFALMVLRNLLPRRPDLKLLLMSASLDGGAAELFADYFGGAPVLSVPGRTFPVTALFLEHALELTGHEVEPTAEWAKRGGKGGGKGGGK
;
A
#
# COMPACT_ATOMS: atom_id res chain seq x y z
N LEU A 1 -1.02 -18.19 -0.91
CA LEU A 1 -0.74 -18.85 -2.22
C LEU A 1 -0.61 -20.37 -2.16
N ARG A 2 0.15 -20.97 -1.23
CA ARG A 2 0.37 -22.44 -1.17
C ARG A 2 -0.89 -23.31 -1.30
N ARG A 3 -1.96 -22.97 -0.59
CA ARG A 3 -3.24 -23.71 -0.68
C ARG A 3 -3.91 -23.63 -2.06
N LEU A 4 -3.73 -22.54 -2.81
CA LEU A 4 -4.20 -22.41 -4.19
C LEU A 4 -3.37 -23.24 -5.18
N ILE A 5 -2.09 -23.49 -4.85
CA ILE A 5 -1.23 -24.37 -5.64
C ILE A 5 -1.65 -25.83 -5.42
N ASP A 6 -1.87 -26.21 -4.16
CA ASP A 6 -2.21 -27.58 -3.79
C ASP A 6 -3.67 -27.94 -4.15
N GLU A 7 -4.61 -27.00 -3.94
CA GLU A 7 -6.03 -27.18 -4.26
C GLU A 7 -6.56 -25.94 -5.02
N PRO A 8 -6.40 -25.90 -6.36
CA PRO A 8 -6.75 -24.75 -7.19
C PRO A 8 -8.23 -24.35 -7.13
N LEU A 9 -9.11 -25.28 -6.75
CA LEU A 9 -10.53 -25.00 -6.62
C LEU A 9 -10.92 -24.49 -5.23
N LEU A 10 -10.04 -24.51 -4.23
CA LEU A 10 -10.35 -24.18 -2.83
C LEU A 10 -11.59 -24.93 -2.30
N ARG A 11 -11.67 -26.24 -2.53
CA ARG A 11 -12.79 -27.06 -2.02
C ARG A 11 -12.90 -26.95 -0.50
N GLY A 12 -14.13 -26.88 0.00
CA GLY A 12 -14.43 -26.70 1.43
C GLY A 12 -14.25 -25.26 1.96
N VAL A 13 -13.81 -24.32 1.12
CA VAL A 13 -13.81 -22.88 1.45
C VAL A 13 -15.06 -22.25 0.85
N SER A 14 -15.80 -21.52 1.68
CA SER A 14 -16.97 -20.74 1.27
C SER A 14 -16.65 -19.27 1.06
N HIS A 15 -15.70 -18.70 1.83
CA HIS A 15 -15.35 -17.29 1.79
C HIS A 15 -13.82 -17.12 1.80
N VAL A 16 -13.33 -16.20 0.96
CA VAL A 16 -11.95 -15.70 0.99
C VAL A 16 -12.00 -14.21 1.30
N ILE A 17 -11.19 -13.78 2.25
CA ILE A 17 -11.03 -12.37 2.61
C ILE A 17 -9.59 -12.00 2.29
N VAL A 18 -9.40 -10.95 1.51
CA VAL A 18 -8.08 -10.35 1.25
C VAL A 18 -8.07 -9.00 1.95
N ASP A 19 -7.25 -8.92 3.00
CA ASP A 19 -7.08 -7.70 3.78
C ASP A 19 -5.91 -6.87 3.24
N GLU A 20 -5.92 -5.58 3.53
CA GLU A 20 -4.91 -4.60 3.11
C GLU A 20 -4.59 -4.64 1.61
N ALA A 21 -5.62 -4.83 0.78
CA ALA A 21 -5.46 -4.92 -0.68
C ALA A 21 -4.80 -3.64 -1.27
N HIS A 22 -4.83 -2.53 -0.54
CA HIS A 22 -4.19 -1.27 -0.94
C HIS A 22 -2.66 -1.31 -0.92
N GLU A 23 -2.02 -2.26 -0.23
CA GLU A 23 -0.56 -2.39 -0.21
C GLU A 23 0.01 -2.93 -1.52
N ARG A 24 -0.82 -3.53 -2.38
CA ARG A 24 -0.44 -4.02 -3.72
C ARG A 24 0.80 -4.93 -3.70
N SER A 25 0.85 -5.83 -2.73
CA SER A 25 1.92 -6.83 -2.65
C SER A 25 1.89 -7.78 -3.86
N GLU A 26 3.06 -8.25 -4.31
CA GLU A 26 3.18 -9.15 -5.47
C GLU A 26 2.36 -10.44 -5.28
N ASP A 27 2.45 -11.04 -4.08
CA ASP A 27 1.70 -12.24 -3.73
C ASP A 27 0.19 -11.97 -3.68
N GLY A 28 -0.22 -10.79 -3.22
CA GLY A 28 -1.62 -10.35 -3.16
C GLY A 28 -2.21 -10.19 -4.56
N ASP A 29 -1.54 -9.44 -5.44
CA ASP A 29 -1.97 -9.23 -6.82
C ASP A 29 -2.04 -10.57 -7.58
N PHE A 30 -1.08 -11.46 -7.38
CA PHE A 30 -1.13 -12.80 -7.98
C PHE A 30 -2.30 -13.64 -7.45
N ALA A 31 -2.57 -13.59 -6.13
CA ALA A 31 -3.73 -14.26 -5.55
C ALA A 31 -5.04 -13.73 -6.14
N LEU A 32 -5.18 -12.41 -6.29
CA LEU A 32 -6.37 -11.78 -6.88
C LEU A 32 -6.58 -12.20 -8.33
N MET A 33 -5.51 -12.31 -9.13
CA MET A 33 -5.58 -12.81 -10.50
C MET A 33 -6.12 -14.26 -10.54
N VAL A 34 -5.59 -15.13 -9.67
CA VAL A 34 -6.05 -16.54 -9.59
C VAL A 34 -7.51 -16.61 -9.12
N LEU A 35 -7.87 -15.83 -8.09
CA LEU A 35 -9.24 -15.79 -7.55
C LEU A 35 -10.24 -15.27 -8.58
N ARG A 36 -9.89 -14.23 -9.36
CA ARG A 36 -10.72 -13.72 -10.46
C ARG A 36 -11.07 -14.80 -11.48
N ASN A 37 -10.10 -15.66 -11.82
CA ASN A 37 -10.33 -16.79 -12.71
C ASN A 37 -11.11 -17.95 -12.06
N LEU A 38 -11.06 -18.06 -10.73
CA LEU A 38 -11.74 -19.11 -9.98
C LEU A 38 -13.23 -18.80 -9.75
N LEU A 39 -13.60 -17.54 -9.51
CA LEU A 39 -14.97 -17.14 -9.17
C LEU A 39 -16.03 -17.63 -10.18
N PRO A 40 -15.83 -17.55 -11.52
CA PRO A 40 -16.80 -18.10 -12.48
C PRO A 40 -16.98 -19.62 -12.40
N ARG A 41 -15.97 -20.34 -11.91
CA ARG A 41 -15.96 -21.81 -11.77
C ARG A 41 -16.51 -22.27 -10.41
N ARG A 42 -16.54 -21.37 -9.42
CA ARG A 42 -17.02 -21.59 -8.05
C ARG A 42 -18.00 -20.48 -7.67
N PRO A 43 -19.24 -20.48 -8.21
CA PRO A 43 -20.24 -19.44 -7.92
C PRO A 43 -20.68 -19.42 -6.44
N ASP A 44 -20.43 -20.50 -5.72
CA ASP A 44 -20.64 -20.64 -4.28
C ASP A 44 -19.54 -19.96 -3.44
N LEU A 45 -18.35 -19.72 -4.00
CA LEU A 45 -17.25 -19.03 -3.34
C LEU A 45 -17.51 -17.52 -3.30
N LYS A 46 -17.37 -16.91 -2.12
CA LYS A 46 -17.48 -15.46 -1.92
C LYS A 46 -16.09 -14.87 -1.69
N LEU A 47 -15.81 -13.76 -2.35
CA LEU A 47 -14.59 -12.98 -2.17
C LEU A 47 -14.94 -11.63 -1.55
N LEU A 48 -14.25 -11.28 -0.46
CA LEU A 48 -14.31 -9.95 0.16
C LEU A 48 -12.92 -9.33 0.09
N LEU A 49 -12.85 -8.10 -0.40
CA LEU A 49 -11.62 -7.30 -0.43
C LEU A 49 -11.75 -6.17 0.59
N MET A 50 -10.75 -6.01 1.43
CA MET A 50 -10.69 -4.97 2.45
C MET A 50 -9.51 -4.04 2.17
N SER A 51 -9.74 -2.74 2.37
CA SER A 51 -8.78 -1.67 2.15
C SER A 51 -9.01 -0.55 3.15
N ALA A 52 -7.92 -0.01 3.71
CA ALA A 52 -7.96 1.13 4.61
C ALA A 52 -7.75 2.48 3.91
N SER A 53 -7.62 2.52 2.58
CA SER A 53 -7.33 3.76 1.85
C SER A 53 -8.41 4.83 2.08
N LEU A 54 -7.95 6.04 2.46
CA LEU A 54 -8.77 7.23 2.58
C LEU A 54 -9.27 7.75 1.22
N ASP A 55 -8.46 7.55 0.18
CA ASP A 55 -8.80 7.91 -1.19
C ASP A 55 -9.53 6.73 -1.82
N GLY A 56 -10.83 6.91 -2.11
CA GLY A 56 -11.72 5.84 -2.61
C GLY A 56 -11.19 5.06 -3.81
N GLY A 57 -10.26 5.63 -4.58
CA GLY A 57 -9.79 5.09 -5.86
C GLY A 57 -9.26 3.65 -5.82
N ALA A 58 -8.72 3.19 -4.70
CA ALA A 58 -8.34 1.77 -4.57
C ALA A 58 -9.57 0.85 -4.64
N ALA A 59 -10.67 1.23 -3.98
CA ALA A 59 -11.90 0.47 -3.96
C ALA A 59 -12.58 0.43 -5.33
N GLU A 60 -12.65 1.56 -6.06
CA GLU A 60 -13.20 1.56 -7.42
C GLU A 60 -12.35 0.73 -8.38
N LEU A 61 -11.02 0.80 -8.27
CA LEU A 61 -10.12 0.00 -9.11
C LEU A 61 -10.35 -1.50 -8.93
N PHE A 62 -10.52 -1.97 -7.69
CA PHE A 62 -10.83 -3.37 -7.43
C PHE A 62 -12.25 -3.73 -7.88
N ALA A 63 -13.23 -2.83 -7.69
CA ALA A 63 -14.59 -3.04 -8.18
C ALA A 63 -14.61 -3.27 -9.69
N ASP A 64 -13.94 -2.40 -10.44
CA ASP A 64 -13.82 -2.49 -11.90
C ASP A 64 -13.11 -3.77 -12.33
N TYR A 65 -12.01 -4.13 -11.66
CA TYR A 65 -11.26 -5.36 -11.95
C TYR A 65 -12.14 -6.63 -11.79
N PHE A 66 -13.01 -6.65 -10.79
CA PHE A 66 -13.97 -7.73 -10.53
C PHE A 66 -15.34 -7.51 -11.21
N GLY A 67 -15.42 -6.66 -12.23
CA GLY A 67 -16.61 -6.53 -13.09
C GLY A 67 -17.73 -5.67 -12.50
N GLY A 68 -17.37 -4.58 -11.82
CA GLY A 68 -18.31 -3.68 -11.17
C GLY A 68 -18.83 -4.23 -9.84
N ALA A 69 -17.96 -4.87 -9.06
CA ALA A 69 -18.33 -5.43 -7.76
C ALA A 69 -18.82 -4.32 -6.80
N PRO A 70 -19.79 -4.61 -5.92
CA PRO A 70 -20.31 -3.60 -5.00
C PRO A 70 -19.25 -3.12 -4.02
N VAL A 71 -19.18 -1.81 -3.81
CA VAL A 71 -18.27 -1.17 -2.86
C VAL A 71 -19.05 -0.73 -1.62
N LEU A 72 -18.55 -1.11 -0.45
CA LEU A 72 -19.07 -0.67 0.85
C LEU A 72 -18.03 0.21 1.54
N SER A 73 -18.40 1.45 1.84
CA SER A 73 -17.58 2.34 2.66
C SER A 73 -18.03 2.25 4.13
N VAL A 74 -17.09 1.95 5.01
CA VAL A 74 -17.32 1.92 6.47
C VAL A 74 -16.66 3.16 7.07
N PRO A 75 -17.42 4.06 7.74
CA PRO A 75 -16.84 5.25 8.32
C PRO A 75 -15.90 4.89 9.46
N GLY A 76 -14.64 5.29 9.32
CA GLY A 76 -13.64 5.22 10.39
C GLY A 76 -13.86 6.29 11.46
N ARG A 77 -13.35 6.04 12.66
CA ARG A 77 -13.19 7.06 13.70
C ARG A 77 -11.70 7.24 13.96
N THR A 78 -11.24 8.47 13.92
CA THR A 78 -9.86 8.84 14.25
C THR A 78 -9.87 9.87 15.37
N PHE A 79 -8.75 9.95 16.08
CA PHE A 79 -8.47 11.04 17.00
C PHE A 79 -7.52 12.02 16.30
N PRO A 80 -7.58 13.32 16.64
CA PRO A 80 -6.66 14.28 16.06
C PRO A 80 -5.22 13.90 16.41
N VAL A 81 -4.38 13.77 15.38
CA VAL A 81 -2.94 13.52 15.50
C VAL A 81 -2.21 14.72 14.90
N THR A 82 -1.31 15.33 15.67
CA THR A 82 -0.47 16.43 15.18
C THR A 82 0.65 15.85 14.31
N ALA A 83 0.68 16.24 13.04
CA ALA A 83 1.77 15.89 12.14
C ALA A 83 2.99 16.78 12.44
N LEU A 84 4.10 16.15 12.83
CA LEU A 84 5.39 16.82 12.99
C LEU A 84 6.31 16.40 11.85
N PHE A 85 6.89 17.39 11.19
CA PHE A 85 7.89 17.20 10.14
C PHE A 85 9.31 17.23 10.71
N LEU A 86 10.32 16.93 9.88
CA LEU A 86 11.71 16.81 10.30
C LEU A 86 12.21 18.04 11.07
N GLU A 87 11.84 19.24 10.61
CA GLU A 87 12.22 20.51 11.23
C GLU A 87 11.75 20.59 12.69
N HIS A 88 10.50 20.17 12.94
CA HIS A 88 9.93 20.11 14.28
C HIS A 88 10.66 19.08 15.14
N ALA A 89 11.05 17.93 14.56
CA ALA A 89 11.80 16.91 15.29
C ALA A 89 13.19 17.42 15.70
N LEU A 90 13.90 18.13 14.82
CA LEU A 90 15.19 18.75 15.12
C LEU A 90 15.06 19.79 16.24
N GLU A 91 14.05 20.66 16.16
CA GLU A 91 13.78 21.70 17.16
C GLU A 91 13.42 21.10 18.53
N LEU A 92 12.49 20.14 18.57
CA LEU A 92 12.01 19.53 19.81
C LEU A 92 13.05 18.68 20.51
N THR A 93 13.96 18.05 19.75
CA THR A 93 15.00 17.17 20.30
C THR A 93 16.32 17.89 20.58
N GLY A 94 16.51 19.09 20.04
CA GLY A 94 17.80 19.78 20.07
C GLY A 94 18.88 19.04 19.28
N HIS A 95 18.50 18.23 18.29
CA HIS A 95 19.45 17.42 17.53
C HIS A 95 20.28 18.29 16.58
N GLU A 96 21.59 18.33 16.80
CA GLU A 96 22.55 18.96 15.89
C GLU A 96 23.09 17.94 14.88
N VAL A 97 23.01 18.29 13.59
CA VAL A 97 23.55 17.46 12.51
C VAL A 97 25.06 17.66 12.44
N GLU A 98 25.82 16.67 12.93
CA GLU A 98 27.28 16.66 12.85
C GLU A 98 27.74 16.60 11.37
N PRO A 99 28.45 17.63 10.86
CA PRO A 99 28.85 17.69 9.44
C PRO A 99 29.82 16.58 9.00
N THR A 100 30.42 15.89 9.96
CA THR A 100 31.36 14.77 9.77
C THR A 100 30.72 13.40 9.96
N ALA A 101 29.45 13.34 10.38
CA ALA A 101 28.75 12.08 10.55
C ALA A 101 28.69 11.31 9.22
N GLU A 102 28.83 10.00 9.30
CA GLU A 102 28.85 9.09 8.13
C GLU A 102 27.60 9.24 7.25
N TRP A 103 26.46 9.59 7.85
CA TRP A 103 25.16 9.77 7.20
C TRP A 103 24.91 11.20 6.70
N ALA A 104 25.77 12.17 7.01
CA ALA A 104 25.62 13.56 6.58
C ALA A 104 26.04 13.73 5.11
N LYS A 105 25.11 14.12 4.22
CA LYS A 105 25.46 14.50 2.84
C LYS A 105 26.32 15.76 2.86
N ARG A 106 27.60 15.64 2.53
CA ARG A 106 28.48 16.79 2.25
C ARG A 106 27.90 17.61 1.11
N GLY A 107 27.51 18.85 1.40
CA GLY A 107 27.07 19.81 0.38
C GLY A 107 28.11 19.92 -0.73
N GLY A 108 27.74 19.55 -1.95
CA GLY A 108 28.60 19.68 -3.13
C GLY A 108 28.93 21.16 -3.35
N LYS A 109 30.22 21.50 -3.31
CA LYS A 109 30.71 22.82 -3.76
C LYS A 109 30.41 22.97 -5.26
N GLY A 110 29.35 23.72 -5.58
CA GLY A 110 29.17 24.32 -6.90
C GLY A 110 30.31 25.30 -7.15
N GLY A 111 31.34 24.87 -7.87
CA GLY A 111 32.47 25.70 -8.29
C GLY A 111 32.10 26.59 -9.46
N GLY A 112 31.44 27.72 -9.17
CA GLY A 112 31.43 28.85 -10.10
C GLY A 112 32.83 29.42 -10.22
N LYS A 113 33.41 29.42 -11.42
CA LYS A 113 34.62 30.18 -11.73
C LYS A 113 34.36 31.05 -12.96
N GLY A 114 33.90 32.28 -12.68
CA GLY A 114 34.15 33.41 -13.57
C GLY A 114 35.64 33.76 -13.53
N GLY A 115 36.17 34.23 -14.66
CA GLY A 115 37.55 34.68 -14.79
C GLY A 115 37.94 34.73 -16.25
N GLY A 116 37.77 35.91 -16.86
CA GLY A 116 38.03 36.14 -18.26
C GLY A 116 39.50 36.13 -18.65
N LYS A 117 39.71 36.01 -19.95
CA LYS A 117 40.60 36.84 -20.78
C LYS A 117 39.99 36.91 -22.17
#